data_AF-A0A285R0Z7-F1
#
_entry.id   AF-A0A285R0Z7-F1
#
_cell.length_a   1.000
_cell.length_b   1.000
_cell.length_c   1.000
_cell.angle_alpha   90.00
_cell.angle_beta   90.00
_cell.angle_gamma   90.00
#
_symmetry.space_group_name_H-M   'P 1'
#
loop_
_entity.id
_entity.type
_entity.pdbx_description
1 polymer ?
#
loop_
_entity_poly.entity_id
_entity_poly.type
_entity_poly.pdbx_seq_one_letter_code
_entity_poly.pdbx_strand_id
1 'polypeptide(L)' 'MLGVRLDDELEARLAAVARSQGRSKSDIARDAVRRYVELHDAAFRAEARRQSERAAARDDAADWAFFDAVEAADGRWR' A
#
# COMPACT_ATOMS: atom_id res chain seq x y z
N MET A 1 5.67 -22.56 5.45
CA MET A 1 5.18 -23.02 4.13
C MET A 1 3.66 -23.06 4.21
N LEU A 2 2.94 -22.26 3.43
CA LEU A 2 1.46 -22.25 3.44
C LEU A 2 0.96 -23.35 2.49
N GLY A 3 0.14 -24.27 2.99
CA GLY A 3 -0.56 -25.24 2.15
C GLY A 3 -1.86 -24.63 1.62
N VAL A 4 -1.96 -24.41 0.31
CA VAL A 4 -3.15 -23.84 -0.34
C VAL A 4 -3.92 -24.97 -1.00
N ARG A 5 -5.21 -25.09 -0.70
CA ARG A 5 -6.10 -26.01 -1.41
C ARG A 5 -6.60 -25.33 -2.68
N LEU A 6 -6.46 -26.03 -3.80
CA LEU A 6 -6.96 -25.61 -5.10
C LEU A 6 -8.06 -26.61 -5.50
N ASP A 7 -9.07 -26.12 -6.22
CA ASP A 7 -9.96 -27.01 -6.93
C ASP A 7 -9.22 -27.70 -8.10
N ASP A 8 -9.80 -28.79 -8.59
CA ASP A 8 -9.18 -29.63 -9.62
C ASP A 8 -8.93 -28.88 -10.93
N GLU A 9 -9.82 -27.96 -11.31
CA GLU A 9 -9.67 -27.16 -12.53
C GLU A 9 -8.49 -26.21 -12.42
N LEU A 10 -8.39 -25.48 -11.31
CA LEU A 10 -7.33 -24.54 -11.04
C LEU A 10 -5.98 -25.25 -10.90
N GLU A 11 -5.93 -26.42 -10.26
CA GLU A 11 -4.70 -27.21 -10.21
C GLU A 11 -4.28 -27.66 -11.62
N ALA A 12 -5.21 -28.14 -12.44
CA ALA A 12 -4.91 -28.55 -13.81
C ALA A 12 -4.37 -27.39 -14.66
N ARG A 13 -4.98 -26.21 -14.53
CA ARG A 13 -4.54 -24.98 -15.21
C ARG A 13 -3.16 -24.54 -14.71
N LEU A 14 -2.92 -24.55 -13.40
CA LEU A 14 -1.62 -24.25 -12.82
C LEU A 14 -0.54 -25.22 -13.32
N ALA A 15 -0.87 -26.51 -13.40
CA ALA A 15 0.03 -27.53 -13.92
C ALA A 15 0.38 -27.31 -15.40
N ALA A 16 -0.59 -26.91 -16.22
CA ALA A 16 -0.36 -26.59 -17.63
C ALA A 16 0.59 -25.39 -17.80
N VAL A 17 0.38 -24.32 -17.01
CA VAL A 17 1.24 -23.13 -17.01
C VAL A 17 2.65 -23.45 -16.51
N ALA A 18 2.77 -24.25 -15.46
CA ALA A 18 4.06 -24.70 -14.92
C ALA A 18 4.86 -25.48 -15.97
N ARG A 19 4.20 -26.42 -16.67
CA ARG A 19 4.82 -27.19 -17.77
C ARG A 19 5.26 -26.31 -18.93
N SER A 20 4.43 -25.36 -19.38
CA SER A 20 4.78 -24.51 -20.53
C SER A 20 5.96 -23.58 -20.24
N GLN A 21 6.17 -23.21 -18.98
CA GLN A 21 7.27 -22.34 -18.56
C GLN A 21 8.50 -23.11 -18.05
N GLY A 22 8.44 -24.44 -17.94
CA GLY A 22 9.52 -25.25 -17.36
C GLY A 22 9.78 -24.95 -15.88
N ARG A 23 8.76 -24.49 -15.15
CA ARG A 23 8.85 -24.11 -13.73
C ARG A 23 8.03 -25.05 -12.85
N SER A 24 8.33 -25.10 -11.55
CA SER A 24 7.50 -25.90 -10.63
C SER A 24 6.16 -25.22 -10.34
N LYS A 25 5.13 -26.01 -10.04
CA LYS A 25 3.80 -25.49 -9.63
C LYS A 25 3.91 -24.55 -8.43
N SER A 26 4.72 -24.92 -7.44
CA SER A 26 4.94 -24.12 -6.23
C SER A 26 5.64 -22.79 -6.53
N ASP A 27 6.54 -22.74 -7.52
CA ASP A 27 7.20 -21.48 -7.90
C ASP A 27 6.25 -20.53 -8.61
N ILE A 28 5.43 -21.04 -9.53
CA ILE A 28 4.39 -20.23 -10.20
C ILE A 28 3.38 -19.71 -9.17
N ALA A 29 2.92 -20.57 -8.25
CA ALA A 29 1.98 -20.17 -7.20
C ALA A 29 2.57 -19.08 -6.29
N ARG A 30 3.83 -19.27 -5.84
CA ARG A 30 4.51 -18.29 -4.97
C ARG A 30 4.70 -16.95 -5.68
N ASP A 31 5.04 -16.97 -6.96
CA ASP A 31 5.20 -15.76 -7.77
C ASP A 31 3.86 -15.04 -8.00
N ALA A 32 2.78 -15.79 -8.26
CA ALA A 32 1.44 -15.23 -8.39
C ALA A 32 0.97 -14.55 -7.08
N VAL A 33 1.17 -15.22 -5.94
CA VAL A 33 0.85 -14.64 -4.62
C VAL A 33 1.69 -13.39 -4.35
N ARG A 34 2.99 -13.40 -4.65
CA ARG A 34 3.85 -12.23 -4.48
C ARG A 34 3.34 -11.04 -5.30
N ARG A 35 3.10 -11.24 -6.61
CA ARG A 35 2.60 -10.19 -7.50
C ARG A 35 1.24 -9.65 -7.05
N TYR A 36 0.36 -10.51 -6.57
CA TYR A 36 -0.93 -10.10 -6.04
C TYR A 36 -0.78 -9.19 -4.82
N VAL A 37 0.04 -9.60 -3.85
CA VAL A 37 0.30 -8.80 -2.64
C VAL A 37 0.96 -7.47 -3.01
N GLU A 38 1.99 -7.48 -3.85
CA GLU A 38 2.69 -6.26 -4.28
C GLU A 38 1.76 -5.25 -4.98
N LEU A 39 0.86 -5.75 -5.84
CA LEU A 39 -0.14 -4.93 -6.52
C LEU A 39 -1.09 -4.26 -5.52
N HIS A 40 -1.54 -4.99 -4.50
CA HIS A 40 -2.46 -4.48 -3.49
C HIS A 40 -1.77 -3.59 -2.44
N ASP A 41 -0.51 -3.87 -2.10
CA ASP A 41 0.31 -3.02 -1.24
C ASP A 41 0.65 -1.68 -1.90
N ALA A 42 0.85 -1.64 -3.23
CA ALA A 42 1.05 -0.40 -3.97
C ALA A 42 -0.19 0.50 -3.88
N ALA A 43 -1.39 -0.07 -4.01
CA ALA A 43 -2.64 0.65 -3.85
C ALA A 43 -2.82 1.15 -2.40
N PHE A 44 -2.48 0.33 -1.42
CA PHE A 44 -2.55 0.69 0.00
C PHE A 44 -1.58 1.85 0.34
N ARG A 45 -0.32 1.78 -0.12
CA ARG A 45 0.67 2.84 0.10
C ARG A 45 0.31 4.15 -0.61
N ALA A 46 -0.26 4.07 -1.81
CA ALA A 46 -0.73 5.27 -2.51
C ALA A 46 -1.88 5.96 -1.77
N GLU A 47 -2.80 5.18 -1.17
CA GLU A 47 -3.88 5.72 -0.34
C GLU A 47 -3.35 6.29 0.98
N ALA A 48 -2.44 5.59 1.66
CA ALA A 48 -1.80 6.09 2.87
C ALA A 48 -1.09 7.42 2.61
N ARG A 49 -0.36 7.55 1.49
CA ARG A 49 0.29 8.80 1.09
C ARG A 49 -0.73 9.93 0.89
N ARG A 50 -1.83 9.68 0.18
CA ARG A 50 -2.90 10.68 -0.01
C ARG A 50 -3.50 11.13 1.33
N GLN A 51 -3.70 10.21 2.26
CA GLN A 51 -4.25 10.53 3.58
C GLN A 51 -3.28 11.35 4.42
N SER A 52 -1.99 10.98 4.43
CA SER A 52 -0.95 11.76 5.09
C SER A 52 -0.81 13.17 4.49
N GLU A 53 -0.84 13.31 3.16
CA GLU A 53 -0.81 14.63 2.49
C GLU A 53 -2.03 15.48 2.86
N ARG A 54 -3.23 14.88 2.97
CA ARG A 54 -4.45 15.58 3.43
C ARG A 54 -4.42 15.94 4.91
N ALA A 55 -3.78 15.13 5.75
CA ALA A 55 -3.61 15.42 7.17
C ALA A 55 -2.61 16.57 7.36
N ALA A 56 -1.45 16.49 6.71
CA ALA A 56 -0.45 17.57 6.74
C ALA A 56 -1.00 18.91 6.24
N ALA A 57 -1.80 18.90 5.16
CA ALA A 57 -2.45 20.10 4.65
C ALA A 57 -3.49 20.71 5.61
N ARG A 58 -4.05 19.92 6.53
CA ARG A 58 -4.96 20.43 7.58
C ARG A 58 -4.19 21.01 8.77
N ASP A 59 -3.08 20.36 9.15
CA ASP A 59 -2.25 20.81 10.26
C ASP A 59 -1.56 22.16 9.93
N ASP A 60 -1.01 22.32 8.71
CA ASP A 60 -0.36 23.58 8.31
C ASP A 60 -1.29 24.79 8.41
N ALA A 61 -2.53 24.72 7.92
CA ALA A 61 -3.41 25.89 7.86
C ALA A 61 -3.89 26.37 9.25
N ALA A 62 -4.04 25.47 10.21
CA ALA A 62 -4.49 25.81 11.56
C ALA A 62 -3.32 26.25 12.46
N ASP A 63 -2.15 25.61 12.31
CA ASP A 63 -0.98 25.91 13.13
C ASP A 63 -0.37 27.27 12.76
N TRP A 64 -0.21 27.60 11.48
CA TRP A 64 0.33 28.90 11.07
C TRP A 64 -0.55 30.08 11.53
N ALA A 65 -1.88 29.94 11.43
CA ALA A 65 -2.81 30.97 11.90
C ALA A 65 -2.79 31.17 13.43
N PHE A 66 -2.53 30.11 14.19
CA PHE A 66 -2.36 30.19 15.65
C PHE A 66 -1.05 30.89 16.01
N PHE A 67 0.07 30.53 15.38
CA PHE A 67 1.36 31.17 15.64
C PHE A 67 1.37 32.65 15.22
N ASP A 68 0.76 33.00 14.10
CA ASP A 68 0.60 34.40 13.66
C ASP A 68 -0.22 35.22 14.67
N ALA A 69 -1.28 34.64 15.24
CA ALA A 69 -2.10 35.30 16.24
C ALA A 69 -1.36 35.49 17.58
N VAL A 70 -0.54 34.52 17.98
CA VAL A 70 0.31 34.61 19.18
C VAL A 70 1.41 35.65 18.98
N GLU A 71 2.08 35.68 17.84
CA GLU A 71 3.12 36.68 17.51
C GLU A 71 2.56 38.11 17.48
N ALA A 72 1.37 38.29 16.90
CA ALA A 72 0.67 39.58 16.92
C ALA A 72 0.27 40.04 18.34
N ALA A 73 -0.03 39.09 19.24
CA ALA A 73 -0.34 39.39 20.63
C ALA A 73 0.91 39.72 21.46
N ASP A 74 2.03 39.03 21.23
CA ASP A 74 3.31 39.26 21.92
C ASP A 74 4.02 40.53 21.44
N GLY A 75 3.93 40.86 20.14
CA GLY A 75 4.44 42.12 19.58
C GLY A 75 3.76 43.38 20.13
N ARG A 76 2.67 43.22 20.89
CA ARG A 76 1.90 44.31 21.51
C ARG A 76 2.46 44.78 22.86
N TRP A 77 3.47 44.08 23.40
CA TRP A 77 4.13 44.39 24.68
C TRP A 77 5.56 44.94 24.53
N ARG A 78 5.91 45.51 23.36
CA ARG A 78 7.12 46.32 23.17
C ARG A 78 6.82 47.81 23.15
#